data_AF-A0A2K1FUI2-F1
#
_entry.id   AF-A0A2K1FUI2-F1
#
_cell.length_a   1.000
_cell.length_b   1.000
_cell.length_c   1.000
_cell.angle_alpha   90.00
_cell.angle_beta   90.00
_cell.angle_gamma   90.00
#
_symmetry.space_group_name_H-M   'P 1'
#
loop_
_entity.id
_entity.type
_entity.pdbx_description
1 polymer ?
#
loop_
_entity_poly.entity_id
_entity_poly.type
_entity_poly.pdbx_seq_one_letter_code
_entity_poly.pdbx_strand_id
1 'polypeptide(L)'
;MKPHQLRRGFAVAYYHGFEASSLDALSRFLRHFLPEMTRVYVNEALPGAIGRLREEIAARTQVARGAMSAEDRQWLVDAKKLLDDLADRGAVFNEVRCEALVHCMLAMWDGVETPIGQGAKRLYGDLDGMVAKASAKVRIGSRSNHPEAIRQPLTSLLQDYAKTHYLEPVPGHAAHCGCRPDDADDLAQAACLRAKAGHRSPWQSGGPVHEDVRPDYAFSSAYVCLGCSHCAAFKADQHVLTNTLERLEDAVARGATPASRESAADKLARFKGAIAAAKAATKGRA
;
A
#
# COMPACT_ATOMS: atom_id res chain seq x y z
N MET A 1 6.22 -26.64 10.95
CA MET A 1 5.61 -25.40 10.39
C MET A 1 4.23 -25.74 9.83
N LYS A 2 3.15 -25.07 10.23
CA LYS A 2 1.80 -25.41 9.73
C LYS A 2 1.65 -24.99 8.26
N PRO A 3 1.01 -25.77 7.36
CA PRO A 3 0.86 -25.44 5.93
C PRO A 3 0.26 -24.05 5.64
N HIS A 4 -0.62 -23.58 6.52
CA HIS A 4 -1.18 -22.22 6.47
C HIS A 4 -0.11 -21.12 6.58
N GLN A 5 0.96 -21.35 7.35
CA GLN A 5 2.04 -20.39 7.57
C GLN A 5 2.94 -20.27 6.33
N LEU A 6 3.23 -21.40 5.65
CA LEU A 6 3.93 -21.40 4.35
C LEU A 6 3.16 -20.59 3.30
N ARG A 7 1.85 -20.85 3.21
CA ARG A 7 0.95 -20.14 2.30
C ARG A 7 0.94 -18.62 2.57
N ARG A 8 0.97 -18.21 3.83
CA ARG A 8 1.00 -16.79 4.21
C ARG A 8 2.36 -16.15 3.97
N GLY A 9 3.47 -16.82 4.29
CA GLY A 9 4.82 -16.33 4.00
C GLY A 9 5.04 -16.13 2.49
N PHE A 10 4.59 -17.09 1.67
CA PHE A 10 4.56 -16.93 0.22
C PHE A 10 3.73 -15.70 -0.19
N ALA A 11 2.55 -15.50 0.39
CA ALA A 11 1.69 -14.38 0.05
C ALA A 11 2.32 -13.02 0.37
N VAL A 12 2.99 -12.90 1.51
CA VAL A 12 3.69 -11.67 1.92
C VAL A 12 4.89 -11.40 1.02
N ALA A 13 5.72 -12.41 0.78
CA ALA A 13 6.88 -12.30 -0.10
C ALA A 13 6.47 -11.95 -1.54
N TYR A 14 5.40 -12.56 -2.04
CA TYR A 14 4.85 -12.24 -3.36
C TYR A 14 4.26 -10.83 -3.39
N TYR A 15 3.51 -10.42 -2.36
CA TYR A 15 2.80 -9.13 -2.33
C TYR A 15 3.72 -7.92 -2.25
N HIS A 16 4.76 -7.98 -1.41
CA HIS A 16 5.68 -6.87 -1.20
C HIS A 16 7.02 -7.04 -1.93
N GLY A 17 7.51 -8.28 -2.11
CA GLY A 17 8.87 -8.55 -2.56
C GLY A 17 9.05 -8.78 -4.06
N PHE A 18 7.98 -8.84 -4.85
CA PHE A 18 8.07 -9.00 -6.30
C PHE A 18 7.63 -7.72 -7.01
N GLU A 19 8.43 -7.22 -7.95
CA GLU A 19 8.09 -6.00 -8.72
C GLU A 19 6.82 -6.16 -9.58
N ALA A 20 6.50 -7.40 -9.96
CA ALA A 20 5.28 -7.75 -10.71
C ALA A 20 4.14 -8.30 -9.82
N SER A 21 4.16 -7.99 -8.51
CA SER A 21 3.29 -8.52 -7.45
C SER A 21 1.78 -8.25 -7.57
N SER A 22 1.08 -8.79 -8.57
CA SER A 22 -0.35 -8.50 -8.70
C SER A 22 -1.19 -9.10 -7.56
N LEU A 23 -2.00 -8.27 -6.90
CA LEU A 23 -3.00 -8.72 -5.92
C LEU A 23 -4.00 -9.72 -6.54
N ASP A 24 -4.25 -9.62 -7.85
CA ASP A 24 -5.07 -10.56 -8.61
C ASP A 24 -4.36 -11.89 -8.88
N ALA A 25 -3.06 -11.85 -9.18
CA ALA A 25 -2.27 -13.07 -9.31
C ALA A 25 -2.15 -13.78 -7.96
N LEU A 26 -1.92 -13.02 -6.89
CA LEU A 26 -1.87 -13.56 -5.54
C LEU A 26 -3.22 -14.13 -5.11
N SER A 27 -4.33 -13.48 -5.42
CA SER A 27 -5.66 -14.01 -5.12
C SER A 27 -5.92 -15.33 -5.83
N ARG A 28 -5.46 -15.48 -7.08
CA ARG A 28 -5.50 -16.76 -7.80
C ARG A 28 -4.62 -17.83 -7.18
N PHE A 29 -3.37 -17.52 -6.81
CA PHE A 29 -2.49 -18.46 -6.09
C PHE A 29 -3.10 -18.90 -4.76
N LEU A 30 -3.79 -17.98 -4.07
CA LEU A 30 -4.49 -18.25 -2.81
C LEU A 30 -5.93 -18.70 -3.00
N ARG A 31 -6.39 -18.95 -4.23
CA ARG A 31 -7.78 -19.35 -4.53
C ARG A 31 -8.84 -18.49 -3.82
N HIS A 32 -8.53 -17.21 -3.60
CA HIS A 32 -9.47 -16.23 -3.10
C HIS A 32 -10.28 -15.69 -4.28
N PHE A 33 -11.60 -15.66 -4.14
CA PHE A 33 -12.49 -15.17 -5.19
C PHE A 33 -12.44 -13.65 -5.37
N LEU A 34 -12.07 -12.92 -4.31
CA LEU A 34 -11.94 -11.47 -4.29
C LEU A 34 -10.51 -11.10 -3.95
N PRO A 35 -9.83 -10.25 -4.76
CA PRO A 35 -8.52 -9.71 -4.43
C PRO A 35 -8.51 -9.05 -3.05
N GLU A 36 -9.56 -8.32 -2.69
CA GLU A 36 -9.66 -7.67 -1.38
C GLU A 36 -9.50 -8.64 -0.19
N MET A 37 -10.05 -9.86 -0.28
CA MET A 37 -9.84 -10.89 0.76
C MET A 37 -8.39 -11.33 0.89
N THR A 38 -7.64 -11.28 -0.21
CA THR A 38 -6.20 -11.54 -0.25
C THR A 38 -5.44 -10.43 0.47
N ARG A 39 -5.82 -9.17 0.25
CA ARG A 39 -5.23 -8.06 0.97
C ARG A 39 -5.52 -8.16 2.47
N VAL A 40 -6.76 -8.41 2.88
CA VAL A 40 -7.11 -8.62 4.30
C VAL A 40 -6.27 -9.76 4.89
N TYR A 41 -6.10 -10.85 4.14
CA TYR A 41 -5.27 -11.99 4.55
C TYR A 41 -3.79 -11.62 4.73
N VAL A 42 -3.25 -10.77 3.86
CA VAL A 42 -1.85 -10.31 3.90
C VAL A 42 -1.65 -9.22 4.96
N ASN A 43 -2.50 -8.19 4.99
CA ASN A 43 -2.31 -6.94 5.72
C ASN A 43 -3.13 -6.82 7.03
N GLU A 44 -4.21 -7.58 7.25
CA GLU A 44 -5.21 -7.25 8.29
C GLU A 44 -5.57 -8.38 9.25
N ALA A 45 -5.47 -9.64 8.80
CA ALA A 45 -5.81 -10.79 9.65
C ALA A 45 -4.90 -10.90 10.88
N LEU A 46 -3.67 -10.37 10.82
CA LEU A 46 -2.72 -10.35 11.96
C LEU A 46 -2.97 -9.13 12.88
N PRO A 47 -2.91 -7.87 12.40
CA PRO A 47 -3.18 -6.71 13.25
C PRO A 47 -4.58 -6.73 13.90
N GLY A 48 -5.62 -7.16 13.19
CA GLY A 48 -6.97 -7.27 13.74
C GLY A 48 -7.13 -8.37 14.79
N ALA A 49 -6.42 -9.50 14.63
CA ALA A 49 -6.39 -10.55 15.64
C ALA A 49 -5.62 -10.11 16.91
N ILE A 50 -4.51 -9.37 16.73
CA ILE A 50 -3.75 -8.75 17.83
C ILE A 50 -4.64 -7.76 18.60
N GLY A 51 -5.35 -6.87 17.90
CA GLY A 51 -6.25 -5.88 18.50
C GLY A 51 -7.36 -6.52 19.34
N ARG A 52 -8.12 -7.44 18.74
CA ARG A 52 -9.19 -8.17 19.45
C ARG A 52 -8.69 -8.92 20.67
N LEU A 53 -7.54 -9.60 20.55
CA LEU A 53 -6.96 -10.36 21.65
C LEU A 53 -6.47 -9.43 22.78
N ARG A 54 -5.93 -8.25 22.47
CA ARG A 54 -5.58 -7.22 23.46
C ARG A 54 -6.82 -6.72 24.21
N GLU A 55 -7.89 -6.41 23.49
CA GLU A 55 -9.17 -5.97 24.08
C GLU A 55 -9.76 -7.05 24.99
N GLU A 56 -9.74 -8.32 24.55
CA GLU A 56 -10.25 -9.43 25.33
C GLU A 56 -9.39 -9.70 26.59
N ILE A 57 -8.06 -9.66 26.47
CA ILE A 57 -7.15 -9.74 27.61
C ILE A 57 -7.44 -8.61 28.60
N ALA A 58 -7.61 -7.38 28.13
CA ALA A 58 -7.90 -6.22 28.97
C ALA A 58 -9.24 -6.36 29.69
N ALA A 59 -10.31 -6.72 28.96
CA ALA A 59 -11.64 -6.92 29.51
C ALA A 59 -11.66 -8.03 30.57
N ARG A 60 -11.07 -9.20 30.29
CA ARG A 60 -11.03 -10.31 31.25
C ARG A 60 -10.14 -10.01 32.44
N THR A 61 -9.02 -9.31 32.26
CA THR A 61 -8.14 -8.87 33.36
C THR A 61 -8.83 -7.85 34.28
N GLN A 62 -9.71 -7.00 33.71
CA GLN A 62 -10.47 -6.02 34.48
C GLN A 62 -11.58 -6.68 35.32
N VAL A 63 -12.29 -7.66 34.77
CA VAL A 63 -13.33 -8.45 35.47
C VAL A 63 -12.71 -9.34 36.56
N ALA A 64 -11.52 -9.88 36.29
CA ALA A 64 -10.73 -10.74 37.17
C ALA A 64 -10.26 -10.11 38.51
N ARG A 65 -10.33 -8.79 38.67
CA ARG A 65 -9.82 -8.08 39.87
C ARG A 65 -10.51 -8.47 41.18
N GLY A 66 -11.68 -9.12 41.14
CA GLY A 66 -12.42 -9.58 42.33
C GLY A 66 -12.05 -10.98 42.84
N ALA A 67 -11.78 -11.92 41.93
CA ALA A 67 -11.22 -13.26 42.21
C ALA A 67 -11.02 -13.99 40.86
N MET A 68 -9.79 -14.28 40.47
CA MET A 68 -9.50 -15.07 39.27
C MET A 68 -9.59 -16.56 39.54
N SER A 69 -10.36 -17.28 38.73
CA SER A 69 -10.34 -18.74 38.70
C SER A 69 -8.99 -19.25 38.15
N ALA A 70 -8.66 -20.51 38.44
CA ALA A 70 -7.47 -21.14 37.85
C ALA A 70 -7.56 -21.25 36.32
N GLU A 71 -8.77 -21.42 35.78
CA GLU A 71 -9.06 -21.45 34.36
C GLU A 71 -8.79 -20.08 33.70
N ASP A 72 -9.22 -18.98 34.33
CA ASP A 72 -8.94 -17.62 33.83
C ASP A 72 -7.45 -17.30 33.85
N ARG A 73 -6.71 -17.79 34.87
CA ARG A 73 -5.25 -17.63 34.93
C ARG A 73 -4.56 -18.35 33.79
N GLN A 74 -4.94 -19.60 33.54
CA GLN A 74 -4.36 -20.38 32.46
C GLN A 74 -4.71 -19.77 31.09
N TRP A 75 -5.96 -19.37 30.90
CA TRP A 75 -6.39 -18.66 29.69
C TRP A 75 -5.58 -17.38 29.45
N LEU A 76 -5.33 -16.55 30.49
CA LEU A 76 -4.51 -15.34 30.34
C LEU A 76 -3.06 -15.65 29.94
N VAL A 77 -2.47 -16.71 30.47
CA VAL A 77 -1.12 -17.15 30.09
C VAL A 77 -1.10 -17.55 28.62
N ASP A 78 -2.05 -18.37 28.19
CA ASP A 78 -2.14 -18.85 26.80
C ASP A 78 -2.47 -17.72 25.82
N ALA A 79 -3.35 -16.79 26.21
CA ALA A 79 -3.71 -15.61 25.44
C ALA A 79 -2.53 -14.64 25.28
N LYS A 80 -1.74 -14.41 26.34
CA LYS A 80 -0.51 -13.60 26.24
C LYS A 80 0.53 -14.24 25.33
N LYS A 81 0.74 -15.55 25.46
CA LYS A 81 1.64 -16.30 24.56
C LYS A 81 1.18 -16.22 23.11
N LEU A 82 -0.12 -16.36 22.85
CA LEU A 82 -0.68 -16.19 21.51
C LEU A 82 -0.52 -14.75 21.01
N LEU A 83 -0.67 -13.75 21.87
CA LEU A 83 -0.46 -12.34 21.54
C LEU A 83 0.99 -12.09 21.11
N ASP A 84 1.97 -12.62 21.85
CA ASP A 84 3.39 -12.53 21.52
C ASP A 84 3.68 -13.23 20.19
N ASP A 85 3.20 -14.46 19.99
CA ASP A 85 3.30 -15.19 18.73
C ASP A 85 2.71 -14.42 17.53
N LEU A 86 1.59 -13.73 17.73
CA LEU A 86 0.95 -12.92 16.68
C LEU A 86 1.74 -11.62 16.45
N ALA A 87 2.27 -10.99 17.51
CA ALA A 87 3.08 -9.79 17.41
C ALA A 87 4.39 -10.05 16.66
N ASP A 88 5.09 -11.14 16.97
CA ASP A 88 6.32 -11.56 16.27
C ASP A 88 6.06 -11.78 14.77
N ARG A 89 4.94 -12.42 14.43
CA ARG A 89 4.53 -12.59 13.02
C ARG A 89 4.17 -11.27 12.35
N GLY A 90 3.55 -10.36 13.08
CA GLY A 90 3.28 -9.00 12.62
C GLY A 90 4.57 -8.22 12.35
N ALA A 91 5.61 -8.43 13.15
CA ALA A 91 6.91 -7.80 12.97
C ALA A 91 7.59 -8.25 11.67
N VAL A 92 7.61 -9.56 11.37
CA VAL A 92 8.14 -10.10 10.10
C VAL A 92 7.39 -9.52 8.90
N PHE A 93 6.06 -9.39 8.99
CA PHE A 93 5.28 -8.78 7.92
C PHE A 93 5.67 -7.32 7.68
N ASN A 94 5.78 -6.55 8.76
CA ASN A 94 6.15 -5.15 8.68
C ASN A 94 7.58 -4.96 8.17
N GLU A 95 8.50 -5.88 8.49
CA GLU A 95 9.87 -5.90 7.98
C GLU A 95 9.89 -6.00 6.45
N VAL A 96 9.23 -7.01 5.86
CA VAL A 96 9.18 -7.19 4.39
C VAL A 96 8.56 -5.97 3.69
N ARG A 97 7.47 -5.42 4.26
CA ARG A 97 6.85 -4.19 3.74
C ARG A 97 7.82 -3.01 3.78
N CYS A 98 8.56 -2.86 4.87
CA CYS A 98 9.56 -1.80 5.01
C CYS A 98 10.70 -1.98 4.02
N GLU A 99 11.22 -3.20 3.87
CA GLU A 99 12.27 -3.53 2.90
C GLU A 99 11.86 -3.21 1.47
N ALA A 100 10.63 -3.56 1.08
CA ALA A 100 10.10 -3.23 -0.24
C ALA A 100 10.07 -1.72 -0.50
N LEU A 101 9.59 -0.93 0.46
CA LEU A 101 9.60 0.54 0.36
C LEU A 101 11.03 1.07 0.24
N VAL A 102 11.96 0.60 1.07
CA VAL A 102 13.37 1.00 1.03
C VAL A 102 13.97 0.66 -0.34
N HIS A 103 13.69 -0.52 -0.88
CA HIS A 103 14.15 -0.94 -2.21
C HIS A 103 13.63 0.00 -3.30
N CYS A 104 12.32 0.32 -3.32
CA CYS A 104 11.74 1.27 -4.26
C CYS A 104 12.40 2.64 -4.17
N MET A 105 12.62 3.15 -2.95
CA MET A 105 13.24 4.47 -2.75
C MET A 105 14.71 4.51 -3.16
N LEU A 106 15.45 3.43 -2.93
CA LEU A 106 16.83 3.29 -3.43
C LEU A 106 16.86 3.16 -4.95
N ALA A 107 15.95 2.40 -5.56
CA ALA A 107 15.84 2.31 -7.01
C ALA A 107 15.50 3.66 -7.66
N MET A 108 14.67 4.48 -7.00
CA MET A 108 14.43 5.88 -7.41
C MET A 108 15.69 6.74 -7.31
N TRP A 109 16.45 6.59 -6.23
CA TRP A 109 17.72 7.32 -6.04
C TRP A 109 18.78 6.93 -7.06
N ASP A 110 18.88 5.63 -7.37
CA ASP A 110 19.80 5.07 -8.37
C ASP A 110 19.35 5.41 -9.82
N GLY A 111 18.18 6.03 -10.01
CA GLY A 111 17.60 6.35 -11.33
C GLY A 111 17.07 5.14 -12.09
N VAL A 112 17.03 3.97 -11.44
CA VAL A 112 16.48 2.73 -12.01
C VAL A 112 14.96 2.79 -12.07
N GLU A 113 14.31 3.43 -11.11
CA GLU A 113 12.85 3.64 -11.10
C GLU A 113 12.49 5.11 -11.29
N THR A 114 11.49 5.36 -12.13
CA THR A 114 11.02 6.71 -12.46
C THR A 114 9.49 6.81 -12.36
N PRO A 115 8.95 6.70 -11.13
CA PRO A 115 7.51 6.69 -10.93
C PRO A 115 6.86 8.02 -11.30
N ILE A 116 5.60 7.95 -11.72
CA ILE A 116 4.77 9.12 -12.06
C ILE A 116 3.61 9.28 -11.08
N GLY A 117 3.02 10.48 -11.03
CA GLY A 117 1.88 10.81 -10.17
C GLY A 117 2.23 11.72 -8.99
N GLN A 118 1.18 12.18 -8.30
CA GLN A 118 1.33 13.10 -7.18
C GLN A 118 1.98 12.44 -5.95
N GLY A 119 1.70 11.16 -5.72
CA GLY A 119 2.36 10.38 -4.67
C GLY A 119 3.84 10.21 -4.97
N ALA A 120 4.20 9.94 -6.24
CA ALA A 120 5.60 9.88 -6.66
C ALA A 120 6.33 11.22 -6.44
N LYS A 121 5.67 12.36 -6.70
CA LYS A 121 6.22 13.68 -6.39
C LYS A 121 6.53 13.86 -4.90
N ARG A 122 5.64 13.38 -4.01
CA ARG A 122 5.90 13.39 -2.55
C ARG A 122 7.11 12.52 -2.21
N LEU A 123 7.16 11.29 -2.73
CA LEU A 123 8.28 10.37 -2.53
C LEU A 123 9.63 10.97 -2.96
N TYR A 124 9.70 11.65 -4.10
CA TYR A 124 10.92 12.35 -4.51
C TYR A 124 11.32 13.47 -3.53
N GLY A 125 10.36 14.24 -3.02
CA GLY A 125 10.61 15.27 -2.01
C GLY A 125 11.14 14.69 -0.70
N ASP A 126 10.55 13.59 -0.23
CA ASP A 126 11.00 12.89 0.97
C ASP A 126 12.40 12.30 0.78
N LEU A 127 12.66 11.69 -0.39
CA LEU A 127 13.95 11.12 -0.77
C LEU A 127 15.04 12.18 -0.78
N ASP A 128 14.81 13.35 -1.41
CA ASP A 128 15.78 14.45 -1.39
C ASP A 128 16.12 14.90 0.02
N GLY A 129 15.11 15.04 0.88
CA GLY A 129 15.29 15.42 2.28
C GLY A 129 16.17 14.41 3.02
N MET A 130 15.98 13.12 2.76
CA MET A 130 16.81 12.06 3.32
C MET A 130 18.23 12.04 2.74
N VAL A 131 18.40 12.25 1.43
CA VAL A 131 19.72 12.34 0.78
C VAL A 131 20.51 13.53 1.32
N ALA A 132 19.87 14.68 1.53
CA ALA A 132 20.48 15.86 2.14
C ALA A 132 20.95 15.57 3.59
N LYS A 133 20.11 14.91 4.40
CA LYS A 133 20.46 14.49 5.77
C LYS A 133 21.62 13.49 5.77
N ALA A 134 21.59 12.50 4.89
CA ALA A 134 22.65 11.50 4.74
C ALA A 134 23.98 12.16 4.35
N SER A 135 23.95 13.08 3.39
CA SER A 135 25.13 13.83 2.94
C SER A 135 25.74 14.68 4.05
N ALA A 136 24.91 15.33 4.88
CA ALA A 136 25.37 16.10 6.02
C ALA A 136 26.11 15.24 7.06
N LYS A 137 25.63 14.00 7.30
CA LYS A 137 26.26 13.05 8.22
C LYS A 137 27.64 12.58 7.73
N VAL A 138 27.79 12.34 6.43
CA VAL A 138 29.09 11.95 5.83
C VAL A 138 30.13 13.06 5.96
N ARG A 139 29.74 14.32 5.72
CA ARG A 139 30.65 15.48 5.83
C ARG A 139 31.25 15.68 7.23
N ILE A 140 30.54 15.25 8.28
CA ILE A 140 31.02 15.35 9.67
C ILE A 140 32.03 14.23 9.98
N GLY A 141 31.94 13.08 9.29
CA GLY A 141 32.69 11.86 9.60
C GLY A 141 33.88 11.53 8.68
N SER A 142 34.05 12.16 7.51
CA SER A 142 35.15 11.83 6.59
C SER A 142 35.81 13.04 5.92
N ARG A 143 37.09 12.89 5.52
CA ARG A 143 37.84 13.81 4.64
C ARG A 143 37.64 13.50 3.14
N SER A 144 36.83 12.50 2.79
CA SER A 144 36.68 11.95 1.44
C SER A 144 35.20 11.79 1.08
N ASN A 145 34.72 12.65 0.16
CA ASN A 145 33.33 12.69 -0.32
C ASN A 145 33.09 11.70 -1.47
N HIS A 146 33.12 10.39 -1.22
CA HIS A 146 32.71 9.41 -2.23
C HIS A 146 31.18 9.19 -2.22
N PRO A 147 30.51 9.11 -3.39
CA PRO A 147 29.07 8.83 -3.48
C PRO A 147 28.65 7.55 -2.76
N GLU A 148 29.51 6.53 -2.74
CA GLU A 148 29.28 5.27 -2.01
C GLU A 148 29.15 5.48 -0.49
N ALA A 149 29.77 6.53 0.06
CA ALA A 149 29.69 6.83 1.49
C ALA A 149 28.30 7.30 1.93
N ILE A 150 27.45 7.76 1.00
CA ILE A 150 26.09 8.23 1.29
C ILE A 150 25.09 7.07 1.38
N ARG A 151 25.34 5.94 0.69
CA ARG A 151 24.38 4.85 0.58
C ARG A 151 23.99 4.27 1.93
N GLN A 152 24.96 3.92 2.77
CA GLN A 152 24.66 3.31 4.07
C GLN A 152 23.89 4.25 5.02
N PRO A 153 24.29 5.53 5.19
CA PRO A 153 23.49 6.52 5.92
C PRO A 153 22.08 6.71 5.35
N LEU A 154 21.93 6.74 4.03
CA LEU A 154 20.63 6.88 3.37
C LEU A 154 19.74 5.65 3.63
N THR A 155 20.26 4.44 3.47
CA THR A 155 19.53 3.19 3.77
C THR A 155 19.03 3.18 5.21
N SER A 156 19.84 3.61 6.18
CA SER A 156 19.43 3.70 7.58
C SER A 156 18.27 4.69 7.79
N LEU A 157 18.30 5.86 7.14
CA LEU A 157 17.20 6.84 7.20
C LEU A 157 15.92 6.29 6.55
N LEU A 158 16.06 5.60 5.42
CA LEU A 158 14.94 4.98 4.71
C LEU A 158 14.29 3.86 5.54
N GLN A 159 15.08 3.05 6.26
CA GLN A 159 14.58 2.02 7.16
C GLN A 159 13.73 2.62 8.29
N ASP A 160 14.12 3.77 8.83
CA ASP A 160 13.31 4.49 9.84
C ASP A 160 12.05 5.12 9.24
N TYR A 161 12.16 5.72 8.06
CA TYR A 161 11.04 6.28 7.31
C TYR A 161 9.97 5.23 7.00
N ALA A 162 10.40 4.04 6.53
CA ALA A 162 9.52 2.95 6.13
C ALA A 162 8.64 2.42 7.27
N LYS A 163 9.03 2.60 8.53
CA LYS A 163 8.23 2.16 9.70
C LYS A 163 6.88 2.85 9.81
N THR A 164 6.77 4.08 9.28
CA THR A 164 5.57 4.93 9.40
C THR A 164 4.96 5.33 8.06
N HIS A 165 5.60 4.98 6.96
CA HIS A 165 5.14 5.29 5.60
C HIS A 165 4.81 4.02 4.85
N TYR A 166 3.84 4.12 3.95
CA TYR A 166 3.29 3.01 3.20
C TYR A 166 3.53 3.19 1.71
N LEU A 167 3.58 2.08 0.99
CA LEU A 167 3.63 2.03 -0.46
C LEU A 167 2.99 0.72 -0.91
N GLU A 168 1.66 0.67 -0.83
CA GLU A 168 0.90 -0.56 -1.03
C GLU A 168 0.52 -0.72 -2.51
N PRO A 169 0.75 -1.88 -3.15
CA PRO A 169 0.34 -2.09 -4.53
C PRO A 169 -1.19 -2.14 -4.62
N VAL A 170 -1.75 -1.35 -5.55
CA VAL A 170 -3.19 -1.32 -5.83
C VAL A 170 -3.56 -2.55 -6.68
N PRO A 171 -4.68 -3.24 -6.39
CA PRO A 171 -5.17 -4.33 -7.23
C PRO A 171 -5.21 -3.98 -8.73
N GLY A 172 -4.84 -4.95 -9.57
CA GLY A 172 -4.69 -4.73 -11.00
C GLY A 172 -3.44 -3.96 -11.44
N HIS A 173 -2.49 -3.66 -10.53
CA HIS A 173 -1.19 -3.01 -10.84
C HIS A 173 -1.33 -1.69 -11.58
N ALA A 174 -2.32 -0.91 -11.18
CA ALA A 174 -2.55 0.40 -11.75
C ALA A 174 -1.65 1.49 -11.15
N ALA A 175 -1.19 1.28 -9.91
CA ALA A 175 -0.34 2.19 -9.14
C ALA A 175 0.08 1.52 -7.82
N HIS A 176 1.02 2.15 -7.12
CA HIS A 176 1.23 2.01 -5.69
C HIS A 176 0.59 3.18 -4.92
N CYS A 177 0.10 2.88 -3.72
CA CYS A 177 -0.62 3.79 -2.84
C CYS A 177 0.23 4.17 -1.62
N GLY A 178 0.57 5.45 -1.51
CA GLY A 178 1.30 6.02 -0.37
C GLY A 178 0.43 6.48 0.81
N CYS A 179 -0.87 6.15 0.82
CA CYS A 179 -1.79 6.62 1.85
C CYS A 179 -1.49 5.95 3.19
N ARG A 180 -1.29 6.75 4.24
CA ARG A 180 -1.09 6.24 5.60
C ARG A 180 -2.46 5.99 6.26
N PRO A 181 -2.74 4.75 6.71
CA PRO A 181 -4.03 4.38 7.27
C PRO A 181 -4.29 4.96 8.67
N ASP A 182 -3.26 5.49 9.32
CA ASP A 182 -3.27 6.11 10.63
C ASP A 182 -3.27 7.66 10.56
N ASP A 183 -3.25 8.23 9.35
CA ASP A 183 -3.23 9.67 9.13
C ASP A 183 -4.56 10.16 8.55
N ALA A 184 -5.27 10.98 9.32
CA ALA A 184 -6.59 11.47 8.96
C ALA A 184 -6.60 12.34 7.68
N ASP A 185 -5.53 13.10 7.45
CA ASP A 185 -5.42 13.96 6.27
C ASP A 185 -5.19 13.13 5.01
N ASP A 186 -4.33 12.11 5.10
CA ASP A 186 -4.12 11.19 3.98
C ASP A 186 -5.43 10.45 3.64
N LEU A 187 -6.19 10.01 4.64
CA LEU A 187 -7.48 9.35 4.42
C LEU A 187 -8.52 10.29 3.79
N ALA A 188 -8.63 11.52 4.26
CA ALA A 188 -9.52 12.53 3.67
C ALA A 188 -9.18 12.82 2.20
N GLN A 189 -7.89 12.76 1.86
CA GLN A 189 -7.42 13.01 0.50
C GLN A 189 -7.49 11.77 -0.41
N ALA A 190 -7.66 10.56 0.12
CA ALA A 190 -7.70 9.34 -0.67
C ALA A 190 -8.89 9.37 -1.66
N ALA A 191 -8.59 9.30 -2.96
CA ALA A 191 -9.61 9.41 -4.01
C ALA A 191 -10.63 8.26 -3.98
N CYS A 192 -10.20 7.05 -3.58
CA CYS A 192 -11.09 5.90 -3.42
C CYS A 192 -12.11 6.09 -2.29
N LEU A 193 -11.70 6.69 -1.16
CA LEU A 193 -12.60 6.99 -0.05
C LEU A 193 -13.60 8.10 -0.42
N ARG A 194 -13.15 9.11 -1.18
CA ARG A 194 -14.03 10.14 -1.74
C ARG A 194 -15.05 9.53 -2.73
N ALA A 195 -14.63 8.60 -3.57
CA ALA A 195 -15.53 7.86 -4.47
C ALA A 195 -16.54 6.99 -3.70
N LYS A 196 -16.10 6.29 -2.65
CA LYS A 196 -16.97 5.53 -1.73
C LYS A 196 -18.02 6.43 -1.08
N ALA A 197 -17.62 7.59 -0.56
CA ALA A 197 -18.54 8.56 0.03
C ALA A 197 -19.59 9.06 -0.98
N GLY A 198 -19.20 9.28 -2.23
CA GLY A 198 -20.11 9.64 -3.32
C GLY A 198 -21.04 8.52 -3.80
N HIS A 199 -20.77 7.27 -3.45
CA HIS A 199 -21.62 6.10 -3.77
C HIS A 199 -22.54 5.67 -2.62
N ARG A 200 -22.66 6.49 -1.56
CA ARG A 200 -23.65 6.24 -0.50
C ARG A 200 -25.04 6.14 -1.12
N SER A 201 -25.64 4.96 -0.96
CA SER A 201 -27.01 4.73 -1.40
C SER A 201 -27.95 5.67 -0.63
N PRO A 202 -28.88 6.39 -1.31
CA PRO A 202 -29.80 7.33 -0.66
C PRO A 202 -30.58 6.75 0.54
N TRP A 203 -30.82 5.44 0.52
CA TRP A 203 -31.57 4.68 1.53
C TRP A 203 -30.73 4.10 2.69
N GLN A 204 -29.40 4.27 2.68
CA GLN A 204 -28.52 3.86 3.79
C GLN A 204 -28.19 5.01 4.76
N SER A 205 -29.00 6.05 4.73
CA SER A 205 -28.95 7.22 5.62
C SER A 205 -29.37 6.82 7.05
N GLY A 206 -28.48 6.16 7.80
CA GLY A 206 -28.70 5.90 9.24
C GLY A 206 -28.09 4.63 9.82
N GLY A 207 -27.45 3.77 9.03
CA GLY A 207 -26.71 2.62 9.57
C GLY A 207 -25.38 3.04 10.20
N PRO A 208 -24.87 2.32 11.22
CA PRO A 208 -23.52 2.55 11.72
C PRO A 208 -22.55 2.36 10.56
N VAL A 209 -21.90 3.46 10.16
CA VAL A 209 -20.82 3.40 9.19
C VAL A 209 -19.71 2.66 9.90
N HIS A 210 -19.43 1.42 9.49
CA HIS A 210 -18.09 0.90 9.71
C HIS A 210 -17.17 1.80 8.90
N GLU A 211 -16.62 2.80 9.57
CA GLU A 211 -15.59 3.68 9.04
C GLU A 211 -14.37 2.80 8.82
N ASP A 212 -14.31 2.13 7.67
CA ASP A 212 -13.06 1.51 7.23
C ASP A 212 -12.08 2.66 6.99
N VAL A 213 -11.22 2.89 7.99
CA VAL A 213 -10.24 3.99 8.11
C VAL A 213 -9.03 3.76 7.18
N ARG A 214 -9.23 3.13 6.01
CA ARG A 214 -8.17 2.68 5.09
C ARG A 214 -8.57 2.88 3.63
N PRO A 215 -7.61 3.00 2.70
CA PRO A 215 -7.92 2.99 1.26
C PRO A 215 -8.81 1.81 0.87
N ASP A 216 -9.93 2.10 0.23
CA ASP A 216 -10.89 1.09 -0.22
C ASP A 216 -10.67 0.76 -1.70
N TYR A 217 -10.04 -0.37 -1.98
CA TYR A 217 -9.67 -0.72 -3.35
C TYR A 217 -10.84 -1.16 -4.22
N ALA A 218 -12.01 -1.46 -3.65
CA ALA A 218 -13.23 -1.67 -4.44
C ALA A 218 -13.64 -0.40 -5.20
N PHE A 219 -13.25 0.77 -4.69
CA PHE A 219 -13.43 2.08 -5.32
C PHE A 219 -12.14 2.61 -5.97
N SER A 220 -11.12 1.76 -6.11
CA SER A 220 -9.90 2.08 -6.83
C SER A 220 -9.98 1.62 -8.29
N SER A 221 -9.24 2.31 -9.15
CA SER A 221 -9.02 1.95 -10.54
C SER A 221 -7.84 2.75 -11.05
N ALA A 222 -7.27 2.40 -12.21
CA ALA A 222 -6.26 3.24 -12.84
C ALA A 222 -6.71 4.70 -13.00
N TYR A 223 -7.99 4.92 -13.29
CA TYR A 223 -8.54 6.26 -13.41
C TYR A 223 -8.59 7.01 -12.08
N VAL A 224 -9.10 6.37 -11.03
CA VAL A 224 -9.21 6.97 -9.69
C VAL A 224 -7.82 7.18 -9.07
N CYS A 225 -6.94 6.19 -9.21
CA CYS A 225 -5.61 6.21 -8.64
C CYS A 225 -4.74 7.28 -9.30
N LEU A 226 -4.69 7.39 -10.63
CA LEU A 226 -3.85 8.40 -11.29
C LEU A 226 -4.18 9.85 -10.89
N GLY A 227 -5.42 10.13 -10.50
CA GLY A 227 -5.85 11.43 -9.97
C GLY A 227 -5.65 11.61 -8.46
N CYS A 228 -5.24 10.57 -7.74
CA CYS A 228 -5.07 10.58 -6.29
C CYS A 228 -3.74 11.24 -5.88
N SER A 229 -3.75 12.00 -4.79
CA SER A 229 -2.54 12.59 -4.19
C SER A 229 -1.53 11.55 -3.71
N HIS A 230 -1.97 10.32 -3.50
CA HIS A 230 -1.16 9.21 -2.97
C HIS A 230 -0.65 8.25 -4.03
N CYS A 231 -0.90 8.52 -5.31
CA CYS A 231 -0.55 7.61 -6.39
C CYS A 231 0.91 7.76 -6.83
N ALA A 232 1.65 6.66 -6.80
CA ALA A 232 2.94 6.50 -7.44
C ALA A 232 2.88 5.31 -8.39
N ALA A 233 2.97 5.56 -9.70
CA ALA A 233 2.98 4.49 -10.70
C ALA A 233 4.42 4.21 -11.16
N PHE A 234 5.00 3.11 -10.69
CA PHE A 234 6.35 2.64 -11.05
C PHE A 234 6.37 2.07 -12.47
N LYS A 235 7.54 1.69 -13.00
CA LYS A 235 7.66 1.18 -14.38
C LYS A 235 6.71 0.01 -14.68
N ALA A 236 6.57 -0.93 -13.74
CA ALA A 236 5.64 -2.05 -13.88
C ALA A 236 4.17 -1.58 -13.98
N ASP A 237 3.76 -0.60 -13.16
CA ASP A 237 2.42 -0.02 -13.23
C ASP A 237 2.23 0.72 -14.56
N GLN A 238 3.22 1.50 -14.99
CA GLN A 238 3.18 2.25 -16.25
C GLN A 238 3.00 1.32 -17.47
N HIS A 239 3.55 0.11 -17.43
CA HIS A 239 3.30 -0.91 -18.45
C HIS A 239 1.81 -1.33 -18.49
N VAL A 240 1.19 -1.56 -17.33
CA VAL A 240 -0.25 -1.87 -17.25
C VAL A 240 -1.11 -0.70 -17.73
N LEU A 241 -0.73 0.54 -17.40
CA LEU A 241 -1.39 1.75 -17.90
C LEU A 241 -1.30 1.82 -19.43
N THR A 242 -0.17 1.43 -20.02
CA THR A 242 0.05 1.41 -21.46
C THR A 242 -0.84 0.37 -22.15
N ASN A 243 -0.88 -0.86 -21.63
CA ASN A 243 -1.78 -1.91 -22.13
C ASN A 243 -3.27 -1.52 -21.99
N THR A 244 -3.60 -0.66 -21.02
CA THR A 244 -4.96 -0.12 -20.85
C THR A 244 -5.27 0.95 -21.88
N LEU A 245 -4.30 1.81 -22.22
CA LEU A 245 -4.43 2.77 -23.32
C LEU A 245 -4.68 2.06 -24.65
N GLU A 246 -3.88 1.05 -24.98
CA GLU A 246 -3.99 0.28 -26.23
C GLU A 246 -5.38 -0.36 -26.37
N ARG A 247 -5.89 -0.97 -25.30
CA ARG A 247 -7.25 -1.55 -25.28
C ARG A 247 -8.35 -0.50 -25.51
N LEU A 248 -8.17 0.71 -24.98
CA LEU A 248 -9.12 1.80 -25.21
C LEU A 248 -9.03 2.33 -26.64
N GLU A 249 -7.84 2.39 -27.23
CA GLU A 249 -7.63 2.76 -28.64
C GLU A 249 -8.29 1.75 -29.59
N ASP A 250 -8.12 0.45 -29.33
CA ASP A 250 -8.82 -0.60 -30.07
C ASP A 250 -10.34 -0.51 -29.91
N ALA A 251 -10.84 -0.19 -28.73
CA ALA A 251 -12.28 -0.01 -28.50
C ALA A 251 -12.86 1.18 -29.27
N VAL A 252 -12.09 2.26 -29.45
CA VAL A 252 -12.47 3.40 -30.30
C VAL A 252 -12.50 2.97 -31.78
N ALA A 253 -11.51 2.21 -32.23
CA ALA A 253 -11.41 1.80 -33.63
C ALA A 253 -12.45 0.74 -34.02
N ARG A 254 -12.71 -0.24 -33.14
CA ARG A 254 -13.46 -1.47 -33.44
C ARG A 254 -14.78 -1.60 -32.69
N GLY A 255 -15.21 -0.57 -31.95
CA GLY A 255 -16.45 -0.62 -31.18
C GLY A 255 -17.67 -0.91 -32.06
N ALA A 256 -18.51 -1.86 -31.62
CA ALA A 256 -19.62 -2.41 -32.40
C ALA A 256 -20.68 -1.37 -32.82
N THR A 257 -20.84 -0.30 -32.04
CA THR A 257 -21.81 0.77 -32.29
C THR A 257 -21.14 2.14 -32.24
N PRO A 258 -21.71 3.18 -32.90
CA PRO A 258 -21.22 4.55 -32.78
C PRO A 258 -21.14 5.02 -31.31
N ALA A 259 -22.18 4.76 -30.52
CA ALA A 259 -22.22 5.13 -29.10
C ALA A 259 -21.12 4.44 -28.26
N SER A 260 -20.78 3.18 -28.57
CA SER A 260 -19.68 2.47 -27.92
C SER A 260 -18.33 3.11 -28.25
N ARG A 261 -18.11 3.48 -29.51
CA ARG A 261 -16.88 4.17 -29.96
C ARG A 261 -16.73 5.55 -29.34
N GLU A 262 -17.82 6.31 -29.26
CA GLU A 262 -17.85 7.62 -28.61
C GLU A 262 -17.54 7.51 -27.11
N SER A 263 -18.19 6.58 -26.39
CA SER A 263 -17.89 6.32 -24.98
C SER A 263 -16.44 5.88 -24.75
N ALA A 264 -15.90 5.06 -25.65
CA ALA A 264 -14.49 4.66 -25.61
C ALA A 264 -13.55 5.85 -25.86
N ALA A 265 -13.91 6.75 -26.78
CA ALA A 265 -13.11 7.94 -27.10
C ALA A 265 -13.04 8.91 -25.92
N ASP A 266 -14.17 9.13 -25.24
CA ASP A 266 -14.22 9.92 -24.01
C ASP A 266 -13.35 9.32 -22.91
N LYS A 267 -13.45 8.00 -22.69
CA LYS A 267 -12.61 7.30 -21.71
C LYS A 267 -11.13 7.40 -22.06
N LEU A 268 -10.78 7.20 -23.33
CA LEU A 268 -9.41 7.31 -23.83
C LEU A 268 -8.85 8.72 -23.62
N ALA A 269 -9.60 9.76 -23.98
CA ALA A 269 -9.19 11.14 -23.81
C ALA A 269 -8.94 11.48 -22.34
N ARG A 270 -9.85 11.10 -21.45
CA ARG A 270 -9.71 11.29 -20.00
C ARG A 270 -8.50 10.54 -19.45
N PHE A 271 -8.26 9.31 -19.89
CA PHE A 271 -7.14 8.50 -19.41
C PHE A 271 -5.78 9.00 -19.91
N LYS A 272 -5.69 9.43 -21.18
CA LYS A 272 -4.51 10.14 -21.73
C LYS A 272 -4.20 11.40 -20.93
N GLY A 273 -5.22 12.20 -20.62
CA GLY A 273 -5.09 13.38 -19.78
C GLY A 273 -4.56 13.07 -18.37
N ALA A 274 -5.08 12.02 -17.73
CA ALA A 274 -4.62 11.59 -16.41
C ALA A 274 -3.15 11.13 -16.41
N ILE A 275 -2.72 10.35 -17.40
CA ILE A 275 -1.32 9.93 -17.53
C ILE A 275 -0.41 11.12 -17.80
N ALA A 276 -0.82 12.06 -18.65
CA ALA A 276 -0.06 13.28 -18.92
C ALA A 276 0.11 14.14 -17.66
N ALA A 277 -0.96 14.31 -16.87
CA ALA A 277 -0.90 15.02 -15.58
C ALA A 277 0.00 14.31 -14.57
N ALA A 278 -0.06 12.98 -14.49
CA ALA A 278 0.79 12.18 -13.62
C ALA A 278 2.28 12.32 -14.01
N LYS A 279 2.61 12.29 -15.31
CA LYS A 279 3.98 12.55 -15.81
C LYS A 279 4.43 13.98 -15.52
N ALA A 280 3.53 14.96 -15.67
CA ALA A 280 3.84 16.36 -15.39
C ALA A 280 4.17 16.59 -13.90
N ALA A 281 3.56 15.83 -12.99
CA ALA A 281 3.80 15.94 -11.54
C ALA A 281 5.25 15.65 -11.14
N THR A 282 5.95 14.79 -11.90
CA THR A 282 7.34 14.37 -11.64
C THR A 282 8.32 14.87 -12.70
N LYS A 283 7.89 15.79 -13.58
CA LYS A 283 8.73 16.34 -14.65
C LYS A 283 10.00 17.00 -14.06
N GLY A 284 11.17 16.60 -14.55
CA GLY A 284 12.48 17.07 -14.06
C GLY A 284 13.07 16.23 -12.92
N ARG A 285 12.40 15.14 -12.52
CA ARG A 285 12.91 14.12 -11.58
C ARG A 285 13.18 12.77 -12.23
N ALA A 286 12.47 12.49 -13.32
CA ALA A 286 12.66 11.35 -14.20
C ALA A 286 13.61 11.67 -15.36
#